data_AF-A0AA38BZ81-F1
#
_entry.id   AF-A0AA38BZ81-F1
#
_cell.length_a   1.000
_cell.length_b   1.000
_cell.length_c   1.000
_cell.angle_alpha   90.00
_cell.angle_beta   90.00
_cell.angle_gamma   90.00
#
_symmetry.space_group_name_H-M   'P 1'
#
loop_
_entity.id
_entity.type
_entity.pdbx_description
1 polymer ?
#
loop_
_entity_poly.entity_id
_entity_poly.type
_entity_poly.pdbx_seq_one_letter_code
_entity_poly.pdbx_strand_id
1 'polypeptide(L)'
;KEGAKLTPGEIRKAHRARALTSHPDKRPDDPNAVALFPKIQTAYDLLTDENARKAFDDFLRLRDERLQRQEHKASEISAKRRKMMDDLTRREKEFEFQKQQEDKEKVEETKAARKLQEEIARIRALHSQRSSRAFNFASHRVAAQDSKKEPP
;
A
#
# COMPACT_ATOMS: atom_id res chain seq x y z
N LYS A 1 28.75 -7.14 24.29
CA LYS A 1 28.94 -6.29 25.50
C LYS A 1 29.86 -6.92 26.57
N GLU A 2 30.39 -8.13 26.34
CA GLU A 2 31.26 -8.81 27.33
C GLU A 2 32.66 -8.20 27.45
N GLY A 3 33.13 -7.49 26.40
CA GLY A 3 34.45 -6.83 26.36
C GLY A 3 34.72 -5.83 27.49
N ALA A 4 33.70 -5.14 27.97
CA ALA A 4 33.82 -4.15 29.05
C ALA A 4 34.09 -4.79 30.43
N LYS A 5 33.84 -6.10 30.58
CA LYS A 5 34.02 -6.83 31.85
C LYS A 5 35.41 -7.43 32.03
N LEU A 6 36.26 -7.42 31.00
CA LEU A 6 37.59 -8.03 31.10
C LEU A 6 38.51 -7.24 32.01
N THR A 7 39.21 -7.98 32.87
CA THR A 7 40.26 -7.46 33.73
C THR A 7 41.54 -7.17 32.93
N PRO A 8 42.40 -6.25 33.39
CA PRO A 8 43.69 -5.99 32.75
C PRO A 8 44.57 -7.25 32.60
N GLY A 9 44.46 -8.20 33.54
CA GLY A 9 45.18 -9.48 33.48
C GLY A 9 44.74 -10.36 32.31
N GLU A 10 43.44 -10.42 32.04
CA GLU A 10 42.88 -11.17 30.90
C GLU A 10 43.25 -10.52 29.57
N ILE A 11 43.24 -9.18 29.50
CA ILE A 11 43.65 -8.42 28.31
C ILE A 11 45.11 -8.71 27.97
N ARG A 12 46.01 -8.69 28.96
CA ARG A 12 47.43 -9.06 28.78
C ARG A 12 47.62 -10.51 28.33
N LYS A 13 46.85 -11.44 28.90
CA LYS A 13 46.89 -12.86 28.50
C LYS A 13 46.45 -13.03 27.04
N ALA A 14 45.36 -12.37 26.65
CA ALA A 14 44.81 -12.42 25.30
C ALA A 14 45.74 -11.76 24.26
N HIS A 15 46.36 -10.62 24.60
CA HIS A 15 47.35 -9.96 23.73
C HIS A 15 48.55 -10.87 23.48
N ARG A 16 49.16 -11.46 24.51
CA ARG A 16 50.28 -12.40 24.34
C ARG A 16 49.92 -13.59 23.44
N ALA A 17 48.74 -14.18 23.65
CA ALA A 17 48.28 -15.29 22.82
C ALA A 17 48.11 -14.88 21.35
N ARG A 18 47.48 -13.72 21.08
CA ARG A 18 47.26 -13.22 19.71
C ARG A 18 48.53 -12.73 19.03
N ALA A 19 49.44 -12.12 19.78
CA ALA A 19 50.73 -11.67 19.29
C ALA A 19 51.59 -12.85 18.84
N LEU A 20 51.61 -13.95 19.61
CA LEU A 20 52.34 -15.17 19.24
C LEU A 20 51.78 -15.84 17.99
N THR A 21 50.45 -15.88 17.81
CA THR A 21 49.83 -16.51 16.64
C THR A 21 49.95 -15.68 15.37
N SER A 22 50.16 -14.38 15.51
CA SER A 22 50.22 -13.42 14.39
C SER A 22 51.60 -12.80 14.21
N HIS A 23 52.64 -13.33 14.86
CA HIS A 23 53.97 -12.77 14.81
C HIS A 23 54.61 -12.99 13.42
N PRO A 24 55.12 -11.95 12.74
CA PRO A 24 55.69 -12.08 11.39
C PRO A 24 56.91 -13.01 11.36
N ASP A 25 57.72 -13.05 12.42
CA ASP A 25 58.86 -13.97 12.57
C ASP A 25 58.48 -15.45 12.57
N LYS A 26 57.30 -15.81 13.12
CA LYS A 26 56.81 -17.19 13.15
C LYS A 26 56.01 -17.56 11.91
N ARG A 27 55.56 -16.57 11.14
CA ARG A 27 54.71 -16.72 9.96
C ARG A 27 55.19 -15.77 8.84
N PRO A 28 56.43 -15.96 8.35
CA PRO A 28 57.01 -15.06 7.34
C PRO A 28 56.25 -15.10 6.01
N ASP A 29 55.58 -16.21 5.69
CA ASP A 29 54.84 -16.41 4.44
C ASP A 29 53.40 -15.87 4.48
N ASP A 30 52.91 -15.42 5.65
CA ASP A 30 51.54 -14.90 5.77
C ASP A 30 51.51 -13.37 5.77
N PRO A 31 51.09 -12.72 4.66
CA PRO A 31 50.97 -11.26 4.61
C PRO A 31 49.93 -10.72 5.60
N ASN A 32 48.99 -11.54 6.06
CA ASN A 32 48.02 -11.14 7.07
C ASN A 32 48.67 -11.02 8.45
N ALA A 33 49.67 -11.83 8.79
CA ALA A 33 50.37 -11.74 10.07
C ALA A 33 51.07 -10.38 10.20
N VAL A 34 51.71 -9.91 9.11
CA VAL A 34 52.33 -8.59 9.01
C VAL A 34 51.30 -7.46 9.21
N ALA A 35 50.09 -7.59 8.66
CA ALA A 35 49.05 -6.58 8.79
C ALA A 35 48.26 -6.64 10.11
N LEU A 36 48.14 -7.82 10.72
CA LEU A 36 47.37 -8.05 11.95
C LEU A 36 48.18 -7.70 13.21
N PHE A 37 49.49 -7.94 13.21
CA PHE A 37 50.33 -7.68 14.37
C PHE A 37 50.29 -6.21 14.84
N PRO A 38 50.42 -5.19 13.94
CA PRO A 38 50.26 -3.79 14.32
C PRO A 38 48.87 -3.49 14.90
N LYS A 39 47.81 -4.08 14.32
CA LYS A 39 46.43 -3.89 14.81
C LYS A 39 46.25 -4.44 16.22
N ILE A 40 46.81 -5.62 16.50
CA ILE A 40 46.80 -6.25 17.83
C ILE A 40 47.53 -5.37 18.84
N GLN A 41 48.67 -4.79 18.45
CA GLN A 41 49.42 -3.88 19.31
C GLN A 41 48.62 -2.60 19.61
N THR A 42 48.08 -1.93 18.59
CA THR A 42 47.27 -0.71 18.80
C THR A 42 46.02 -0.95 19.64
N ALA A 43 45.39 -2.12 19.49
CA ALA A 43 44.23 -2.49 20.29
C ALA A 43 44.61 -2.74 21.75
N TYR A 44 45.79 -3.34 22.00
CA TYR A 44 46.29 -3.53 23.35
C TYR A 44 46.61 -2.20 24.02
N ASP A 45 47.31 -1.30 23.34
CA ASP A 45 47.67 0.02 23.88
C ASP A 45 46.41 0.81 24.30
N LEU A 46 45.37 0.80 23.45
CA LEU A 46 44.08 1.41 23.74
C LEU A 46 43.36 0.78 24.94
N LEU A 47 43.43 -0.56 25.07
CA LEU A 47 42.73 -1.30 26.12
C LEU A 47 43.50 -1.31 27.47
N THR A 48 44.80 -1.02 27.46
CA THR A 48 45.61 -0.91 28.67
C THR A 48 45.46 0.41 29.39
N ASP A 49 45.24 1.51 28.67
CA ASP A 49 44.95 2.82 29.28
C ASP A 49 43.47 2.89 29.67
N GLU A 50 43.20 3.06 30.96
CA GLU A 50 41.84 3.16 31.49
C GLU A 50 41.06 4.34 30.90
N ASN A 51 41.73 5.47 30.65
CA ASN A 51 41.10 6.66 30.11
C ASN A 51 40.73 6.46 28.64
N ALA A 52 41.66 5.92 27.85
CA ALA A 52 41.43 5.59 26.45
C ALA A 52 40.33 4.52 26.29
N ARG A 53 40.32 3.50 27.15
CA ARG A 53 39.28 2.46 27.17
C ARG A 53 37.89 3.03 27.46
N LYS A 54 37.77 3.89 28.48
CA LYS A 54 36.49 4.56 28.81
C LYS A 54 35.99 5.42 27.65
N ALA A 55 36.86 6.23 27.05
CA ALA A 55 36.49 7.07 25.91
C ALA A 55 36.03 6.23 24.70
N PHE A 56 36.69 5.11 24.44
CA PHE A 56 36.28 4.18 23.39
C PHE A 56 34.94 3.52 23.68
N ASP A 57 34.71 3.05 24.91
CA ASP A 57 33.44 2.46 25.33
C ASP A 57 32.28 3.47 25.24
N ASP A 58 32.51 4.73 25.60
CA ASP A 58 31.54 5.80 25.45
C ASP A 58 31.26 6.12 23.98
N PHE A 59 32.30 6.15 23.13
CA PHE A 59 32.13 6.28 21.69
C PHE A 59 31.27 5.17 21.09
N LEU A 60 31.51 3.91 21.48
CA LEU A 60 30.70 2.78 21.05
C LEU A 60 29.24 2.92 21.50
N ARG A 61 29.01 3.34 22.75
CA ARG A 61 27.66 3.60 23.26
C ARG A 61 26.93 4.65 22.45
N LEU A 62 27.57 5.81 22.20
CA LEU A 62 26.99 6.90 21.42
C LEU A 62 26.71 6.49 19.96
N ARG A 63 27.60 5.67 19.38
CA ARG A 63 27.41 5.13 18.02
C ARG A 63 26.20 4.20 17.98
N ASP A 64 26.09 3.28 18.92
CA ASP A 64 24.99 2.32 18.97
C ASP A 64 23.65 3.04 19.22
N GLU A 65 23.61 4.02 20.12
CA GLU A 65 22.43 4.88 20.35
C GLU A 65 22.00 5.64 19.10
N ARG A 66 22.97 6.15 18.31
CA ARG A 66 22.69 6.84 17.06
C ARG A 66 22.06 5.90 16.03
N LEU A 67 22.58 4.70 15.89
CA LEU A 67 22.05 3.69 14.96
C LEU A 67 20.62 3.31 15.36
N GLN A 68 20.37 3.03 16.63
CA GLN A 68 19.03 2.75 17.14
C GLN A 68 18.05 3.89 16.86
N ARG A 69 18.49 5.14 17.06
CA ARG A 69 17.66 6.31 16.76
C ARG A 69 17.36 6.42 15.27
N GLN A 70 18.31 6.10 14.39
CA GLN A 70 18.10 6.09 12.95
C GLN A 70 17.10 5.00 12.54
N GLU A 71 17.26 3.78 13.08
CA GLU A 71 16.35 2.67 12.84
C GLU A 71 14.92 2.99 13.31
N HIS A 72 14.77 3.58 14.50
CA HIS A 72 13.47 3.98 15.03
C HIS A 72 12.82 5.06 14.17
N LYS A 73 13.59 6.06 13.72
CA LYS A 73 13.08 7.08 12.79
C LYS A 73 12.67 6.46 11.46
N ALA A 74 13.46 5.55 10.91
CA ALA A 74 13.14 4.87 9.67
C ALA A 74 11.87 4.01 9.79
N SER A 75 11.71 3.28 10.90
CA SER A 75 10.53 2.48 11.17
C SER A 75 9.27 3.34 11.32
N GLU A 76 9.34 4.46 12.04
CA GLU A 76 8.25 5.42 12.16
C GLU A 76 7.87 6.05 10.82
N ILE A 77 8.84 6.48 10.02
CA ILE A 77 8.60 7.03 8.68
C ILE A 77 7.91 5.98 7.80
N SER A 78 8.39 4.73 7.83
CA SER A 78 7.78 3.63 7.10
C SER A 78 6.33 3.36 7.54
N ALA A 79 6.05 3.43 8.85
CA ALA A 79 4.72 3.23 9.40
C ALA A 79 3.76 4.36 9.00
N LYS A 80 4.21 5.61 9.06
CA LYS A 80 3.45 6.78 8.58
C LYS A 80 3.13 6.66 7.09
N ARG A 81 4.12 6.25 6.27
CA ARG A 81 3.94 6.03 4.83
C ARG A 81 2.92 4.94 4.56
N ARG A 82 2.98 3.80 5.27
CA ARG A 82 1.99 2.71 5.13
C ARG A 82 0.57 3.20 5.44
N LYS A 83 0.36 3.86 6.58
CA LYS A 83 -0.96 4.41 6.94
C LYS A 83 -1.50 5.38 5.88
N MET A 84 -0.65 6.28 5.39
CA MET A 84 -1.04 7.21 4.33
C MET A 84 -1.45 6.49 3.03
N MET A 85 -0.72 5.44 2.65
CA MET A 85 -1.05 4.63 1.47
C MET A 85 -2.34 3.84 1.66
N ASP A 86 -2.55 3.27 2.84
CA ASP A 86 -3.78 2.53 3.17
C ASP A 86 -4.99 3.46 3.15
N ASP A 87 -4.87 4.67 3.72
CA ASP A 87 -5.91 5.69 3.70
C ASP A 87 -6.23 6.16 2.27
N LEU A 88 -5.20 6.35 1.43
CA LEU A 88 -5.37 6.72 0.02
C LEU A 88 -6.10 5.61 -0.75
N THR A 89 -5.62 4.38 -0.63
CA THR A 89 -6.19 3.20 -1.30
C THR A 89 -7.65 2.98 -0.90
N ARG A 90 -7.97 3.18 0.39
CA ARG A 90 -9.34 3.07 0.89
C ARG A 90 -10.26 4.09 0.24
N ARG A 91 -9.84 5.36 0.16
CA ARG A 91 -10.63 6.42 -0.49
C ARG A 91 -10.81 6.18 -1.99
N GLU A 92 -9.77 5.71 -2.67
CA GLU A 92 -9.85 5.35 -4.09
C GLU A 92 -10.89 4.25 -4.30
N LYS A 93 -10.87 3.20 -3.48
CA LYS A 93 -11.89 2.12 -3.55
C LYS A 93 -13.29 2.60 -3.22
N GLU A 94 -13.46 3.43 -2.19
CA GLU A 94 -14.77 3.99 -1.82
C GLU A 94 -15.32 4.86 -2.96
N PHE A 95 -14.48 5.69 -3.59
CA PHE A 95 -14.83 6.49 -4.74
C PHE A 95 -15.20 5.63 -5.96
N GLU A 96 -14.39 4.62 -6.28
CA GLU A 96 -14.69 3.68 -7.36
C GLU A 96 -16.01 2.94 -7.12
N PHE A 97 -16.26 2.51 -5.89
CA PHE A 97 -17.50 1.84 -5.52
C PHE A 97 -18.72 2.75 -5.68
N GLN A 98 -18.64 4.00 -5.19
CA GLN A 98 -19.70 4.99 -5.37
C GLN A 98 -19.98 5.24 -6.85
N LYS A 99 -18.94 5.45 -7.65
CA LYS A 99 -19.07 5.64 -9.10
C LYS A 99 -19.72 4.42 -9.77
N GLN A 100 -19.32 3.20 -9.39
CA GLN A 100 -19.94 1.98 -9.90
C GLN A 100 -21.41 1.85 -9.50
N GLN A 101 -21.79 2.30 -8.31
CA GLN A 101 -23.19 2.33 -7.90
C GLN A 101 -23.99 3.35 -8.71
N GLU A 102 -23.49 4.58 -8.85
CA GLU A 102 -24.14 5.61 -9.65
C GLU A 102 -24.32 5.18 -11.12
N ASP A 103 -23.30 4.56 -11.71
CA ASP A 103 -23.37 4.08 -13.10
C ASP A 103 -24.41 2.95 -13.22
N LYS A 104 -24.50 2.04 -12.23
CA LYS A 104 -25.54 1.01 -12.18
C LYS A 104 -26.94 1.61 -12.04
N GLU A 105 -27.11 2.60 -11.17
CA GLU A 105 -28.39 3.29 -10.97
C GLU A 105 -28.85 4.00 -12.24
N LYS A 106 -27.96 4.73 -12.93
CA LYS A 106 -28.24 5.35 -14.23
C LYS A 106 -28.64 4.31 -15.28
N VAL A 107 -27.97 3.16 -15.31
CA VAL A 107 -28.32 2.07 -16.23
C VAL A 107 -29.71 1.50 -15.92
N GLU A 108 -30.06 1.30 -14.65
CA GLU A 108 -31.39 0.82 -14.27
C GLU A 108 -32.48 1.87 -14.53
N GLU A 109 -32.21 3.15 -14.26
CA GLU A 109 -33.11 4.26 -14.57
C GLU A 109 -33.38 4.36 -16.08
N THR A 110 -32.34 4.29 -16.91
CA THR A 110 -32.51 4.31 -18.38
C THR A 110 -33.29 3.10 -18.89
N LYS A 111 -33.09 1.91 -18.32
CA LYS A 111 -33.92 0.73 -18.63
C LYS A 111 -35.38 0.92 -18.22
N ALA A 112 -35.63 1.45 -17.02
CA ALA A 112 -36.98 1.72 -16.53
C ALA A 112 -37.70 2.76 -17.41
N ALA A 113 -37.00 3.84 -17.79
CA ALA A 113 -37.50 4.87 -18.69
C ALA A 113 -37.85 4.29 -20.07
N ARG A 114 -36.98 3.43 -20.64
CA ARG A 114 -37.27 2.74 -21.91
C ARG A 114 -38.53 1.88 -21.83
N LYS A 115 -38.67 1.08 -20.76
CA LYS A 115 -39.87 0.25 -20.53
C LYS A 115 -41.14 1.11 -20.42
N LEU A 116 -41.07 2.21 -19.67
CA LEU A 116 -42.19 3.13 -19.53
C LEU A 116 -42.57 3.76 -20.88
N GLN A 117 -41.59 4.18 -21.69
CA GLN A 117 -41.83 4.71 -23.03
C GLN A 117 -42.50 3.67 -23.94
N GLU A 118 -42.05 2.41 -23.90
CA GLU A 118 -42.66 1.31 -24.64
C GLU A 118 -44.12 1.07 -24.20
N GLU A 119 -44.39 1.08 -22.90
CA GLU A 119 -45.75 0.93 -22.34
C GLU A 119 -46.66 2.09 -22.81
N ILE A 120 -46.17 3.34 -22.72
CA ILE A 120 -46.89 4.53 -23.18
C ILE A 120 -47.19 4.43 -24.69
N ALA A 121 -46.22 4.01 -25.50
CA ALA A 121 -46.40 3.84 -26.94
C ALA A 121 -47.45 2.76 -27.24
N ARG A 122 -47.40 1.63 -26.53
CA ARG A 122 -48.40 0.55 -26.63
C ARG A 122 -49.81 1.06 -26.27
N ILE A 123 -49.95 1.79 -25.16
CA ILE A 123 -51.22 2.36 -24.72
C ILE A 123 -51.76 3.35 -25.77
N ARG A 124 -50.91 4.22 -26.32
CA ARG A 124 -51.30 5.17 -27.38
C ARG A 124 -51.78 4.46 -28.64
N ALA A 125 -51.10 3.40 -29.07
CA ALA A 125 -51.50 2.60 -30.23
C ALA A 125 -52.84 1.89 -30.01
N LEU A 126 -53.06 1.30 -28.84
CA LEU A 126 -54.34 0.68 -28.46
C LEU A 126 -55.47 1.70 -28.44
N HIS A 127 -55.25 2.89 -27.87
CA HIS A 127 -56.26 3.96 -27.86
C HIS A 127 -56.53 4.49 -29.27
N SER A 128 -55.52 4.61 -30.13
CA SER A 128 -55.71 4.99 -31.54
C SER A 128 -56.55 3.96 -32.29
N GLN A 129 -56.29 2.66 -32.12
CA GLN A 129 -57.09 1.60 -32.73
C GLN A 129 -58.51 1.55 -32.16
N ARG A 130 -58.69 1.80 -30.87
CA ARG A 130 -60.03 1.84 -30.24
C ARG A 130 -60.82 3.06 -30.71
N SER A 131 -60.16 4.20 -30.85
CA SER A 131 -60.69 5.43 -31.45
C SER A 131 -61.09 5.21 -32.91
N SER A 132 -60.21 4.62 -33.74
CA SER A 132 -60.52 4.34 -35.15
C SER A 132 -61.63 3.30 -35.30
N ARG A 133 -61.68 2.30 -34.43
CA ARG A 133 -62.75 1.29 -34.41
C ARG A 133 -64.10 1.88 -33.95
N ALA A 134 -64.10 2.80 -33.00
CA ALA A 134 -65.29 3.55 -32.58
C ALA A 134 -65.76 4.54 -33.68
N PHE A 135 -64.82 5.22 -34.35
CA PHE A 135 -65.10 6.10 -35.48
C PHE A 135 -65.66 5.34 -36.69
N ASN A 136 -65.08 4.18 -37.02
CA ASN A 136 -65.57 3.29 -38.07
C ASN A 136 -66.95 2.72 -37.71
N PHE A 137 -67.20 2.36 -36.45
CA PHE A 137 -68.51 1.88 -36.01
C PHE A 137 -69.60 2.96 -36.06
N ALA A 138 -69.26 4.21 -35.69
CA ALA A 138 -70.17 5.35 -35.83
C ALA A 138 -70.46 5.66 -37.32
N SER A 139 -69.44 5.63 -38.18
CA SER A 139 -69.59 5.85 -39.62
C SER A 139 -70.45 4.77 -40.28
N HIS A 140 -70.27 3.50 -39.91
CA HIS A 140 -71.10 2.39 -40.40
C HIS A 140 -72.57 2.50 -39.97
N ARG A 141 -72.84 3.09 -38.80
CA ARG A 141 -74.19 3.26 -38.25
C ARG A 141 -74.93 4.46 -38.88
N VAL A 142 -74.22 5.54 -39.20
CA VAL A 142 -74.77 6.69 -39.95
C VAL A 142 -75.10 6.28 -41.40
N ALA A 143 -74.20 5.55 -42.07
CA ALA A 143 -74.44 5.04 -43.43
C ALA A 143 -75.64 4.05 -43.51
N ALA A 144 -75.92 3.29 -42.44
CA ALA A 144 -77.08 2.41 -42.35
C ALA A 144 -78.40 3.13 -42.03
N GLN A 145 -78.35 4.41 -41.62
CA GLN A 145 -79.53 5.24 -41.38
C GLN A 145 -79.88 6.14 -42.58
N ASP A 146 -78.89 6.57 -43.36
CA ASP A 146 -79.11 7.34 -44.60
C ASP A 146 -79.69 6.51 -45.75
N SER A 147 -79.45 5.18 -45.78
CA SER A 147 -80.05 4.29 -46.81
C SER A 147 -81.55 4.01 -46.62
N LYS A 148 -82.21 4.62 -45.64
CA LYS A 148 -83.67 4.53 -45.42
C LYS A 148 -84.44 5.82 -45.76
N LYS A 149 -83.80 6.79 -46.43
CA LYS A 149 -84.47 8.00 -46.95
C LYS A 149 -84.13 8.20 -48.43
N GLU A 150 -84.86 7.54 -49.32
CA GLU A 150 -85.12 8.06 -50.67
C GLU A 150 -86.62 7.88 -50.95
N PRO A 151 -87.36 8.94 -51.34
CA PRO A 151 -88.82 8.93 -51.50
C PRO A 151 -89.25 8.86 -52.98
N PRO A 152 -90.58 8.91 -53.22
CA PRO A 152 -91.42 7.78 -53.64
C PRO A 152 -91.21 7.26 -55.07
#